data_AF-I1Y9F3-F1
#
_entry.id   AF-I1Y9F3-F1
#
_cell.length_a   1.000
_cell.length_b   1.000
_cell.length_c   1.000
_cell.angle_alpha   90.00
_cell.angle_beta   90.00
_cell.angle_gamma   90.00
#
_symmetry.space_group_name_H-M   'P 1'
#
loop_
_entity.id
_entity.type
_entity.pdbx_description
1 polymer ?
#
loop_
_entity_poly.entity_id
_entity_poly.type
_entity_poly.pdbx_seq_one_letter_code
_entity_poly.pdbx_strand_id
1 'polypeptide(L)'
;MAFDPNEPMKDRITDIGPPHYEQFFPPVIKENYGKWKYHEILEPGVLVHVSETGAEVYTVRVGGIRLMSVDLIRETCEIADKHCDGYLRFTTRNNIEFMVDDKAKLQPLIDDLKSRQFEAGSNKFPIGGTGAGITNIVHTQGWIHCHTPAIDASGIVKAVLDDLYDDFCGMRMPAQVRIALACCLNMCGAVHCSDIAILGVHRKPPFIEHERVSKVCEVPLAIAACPTAATEPAKVDDMKTVAVRNERCMFCGNCYT
;
A
#
# COMPACT_ATOMS: atom_id res chain seq x y z
N MET A 1 14.72 29.10 -6.51
CA MET A 1 15.38 29.38 -7.80
C MET A 1 15.16 28.18 -8.71
N ALA A 2 15.07 28.36 -10.02
CA ALA A 2 14.96 27.22 -10.93
C ALA A 2 16.27 26.42 -10.93
N PHE A 3 16.19 25.11 -11.14
CA PHE A 3 17.36 24.26 -11.30
C PHE A 3 18.21 24.70 -12.51
N ASP A 4 19.54 24.79 -12.33
CA ASP A 4 20.50 25.03 -13.40
C ASP A 4 21.35 23.78 -13.66
N PRO A 5 21.27 23.14 -14.84
CA PRO A 5 22.09 21.97 -15.16
C PRO A 5 23.59 22.28 -15.28
N ASN A 6 23.99 23.54 -15.49
CA ASN A 6 25.39 23.94 -15.52
C ASN A 6 25.97 24.12 -14.11
N GLU A 7 25.12 24.38 -13.11
CA GLU A 7 25.49 24.54 -11.71
C GLU A 7 24.68 23.59 -10.81
N PRO A 8 24.80 22.26 -10.99
CA PRO A 8 23.87 21.28 -10.40
C PRO A 8 23.90 21.21 -8.86
N MET A 9 24.91 21.82 -8.23
CA MET A 9 25.05 21.87 -6.77
C MET A 9 24.59 23.20 -6.17
N LYS A 10 24.42 24.24 -7.00
CA LYS A 10 23.98 25.54 -6.55
C LYS A 10 22.54 25.45 -6.06
N ASP A 11 22.29 26.00 -4.87
CA ASP A 11 20.97 26.02 -4.21
C ASP A 11 20.33 24.64 -3.97
N ARG A 12 21.11 23.55 -4.06
CA ARG A 12 20.62 22.19 -3.80
C ARG A 12 20.38 22.02 -2.30
N ILE A 13 19.14 21.72 -1.93
CA ILE A 13 18.75 21.36 -0.56
C ILE A 13 18.74 19.83 -0.45
N THR A 14 19.47 19.28 0.52
CA THR A 14 19.51 17.83 0.82
C THR A 14 19.31 17.59 2.32
N ASP A 15 19.05 16.34 2.69
CA ASP A 15 19.06 15.87 4.09
C ASP A 15 18.02 16.53 5.02
N ILE A 16 16.91 17.03 4.46
CA ILE A 16 15.83 17.69 5.23
C ILE A 16 14.81 16.74 5.86
N GLY A 17 14.78 15.47 5.44
CA GLY A 17 13.81 14.49 5.93
C GLY A 17 12.34 14.83 5.57
N PRO A 18 11.36 14.18 6.22
CA PRO A 18 9.96 14.48 6.03
C PRO A 18 9.52 15.71 6.84
N PRO A 19 8.44 16.39 6.41
CA PRO A 19 7.76 17.37 7.24
C PRO A 19 7.30 16.73 8.58
N HIS A 20 7.51 17.40 9.71
CA HIS A 20 7.06 16.91 11.02
C HIS A 20 5.52 16.80 11.06
N TYR A 21 4.98 15.65 11.46
CA TYR A 21 3.55 15.33 11.32
C TYR A 21 2.61 16.29 12.07
N GLU A 22 3.06 16.88 13.18
CA GLU A 22 2.23 17.81 13.99
C GLU A 22 1.76 19.06 13.24
N GLN A 23 2.44 19.43 12.14
CA GLN A 23 1.99 20.55 11.31
C GLN A 23 0.68 20.27 10.57
N PHE A 24 0.27 18.99 10.49
CA PHE A 24 -0.92 18.52 9.79
C PHE A 24 -1.96 17.93 10.74
N PHE A 25 -1.84 18.15 12.05
CA PHE A 25 -2.87 17.70 12.99
C PHE A 25 -4.11 18.58 12.91
N PRO A 26 -5.32 17.98 12.85
CA PRO A 26 -6.53 18.70 13.22
C PRO A 26 -6.38 19.30 14.63
N PRO A 27 -6.90 20.51 14.91
CA PRO A 27 -6.77 21.16 16.21
C PRO A 27 -7.14 20.25 17.39
N VAL A 28 -8.27 19.55 17.30
CA VAL A 28 -8.74 18.61 18.33
C VAL A 28 -7.73 17.48 18.61
N ILE A 29 -7.02 17.01 17.58
CA ILE A 29 -5.98 15.98 17.72
C ILE A 29 -4.75 16.56 18.42
N LYS A 30 -4.33 17.77 18.03
CA LYS A 30 -3.15 18.44 18.59
C LYS A 30 -3.34 18.76 20.07
N GLU A 31 -4.50 19.28 20.45
CA GLU A 31 -4.81 19.67 21.83
C GLU A 31 -4.92 18.48 22.79
N ASN A 32 -5.37 17.33 22.28
CA ASN A 32 -5.58 16.10 23.04
C ASN A 32 -4.52 15.02 22.77
N TYR A 33 -3.39 15.38 22.15
CA TYR A 33 -2.33 14.42 21.83
C TYR A 33 -1.79 13.75 23.10
N GLY A 34 -1.87 12.41 23.15
CA GLY A 34 -1.47 11.63 24.32
C GLY A 34 -2.45 11.64 25.50
N LYS A 35 -3.65 12.23 25.34
CA LYS A 35 -4.66 12.38 26.41
C LYS A 35 -6.01 11.77 26.01
N TRP A 36 -5.98 10.62 25.32
CA TRP A 36 -7.18 9.91 24.89
C TRP A 36 -7.62 8.91 25.96
N LYS A 37 -8.91 8.93 26.29
CA LYS A 37 -9.48 8.09 27.36
C LYS A 37 -9.98 6.76 26.82
N TYR A 38 -10.79 6.79 25.75
CA TYR A 38 -11.33 5.58 25.12
C TYR A 38 -11.72 5.85 23.67
N HIS A 39 -12.08 4.78 22.96
CA HIS A 39 -12.67 4.85 21.64
C HIS A 39 -13.83 3.87 21.52
N GLU A 40 -14.74 4.14 20.59
CA GLU A 40 -15.84 3.26 20.23
C GLU A 40 -16.00 3.23 18.71
N ILE A 41 -16.51 2.11 18.19
CA ILE A 41 -16.96 2.00 16.80
C ILE A 41 -18.46 2.19 16.80
N LEU A 42 -18.94 3.28 16.22
CA LEU A 42 -20.35 3.66 16.22
C LEU A 42 -21.14 2.85 15.17
N GLU A 43 -20.54 2.67 14.00
CA GLU A 43 -21.02 1.84 12.89
C GLU A 43 -19.83 1.44 12.00
N PRO A 44 -19.96 0.47 11.07
CA PRO A 44 -18.86 0.09 10.20
C PRO A 44 -18.28 1.31 9.46
N GLY A 45 -16.98 1.56 9.66
CA GLY A 45 -16.26 2.71 9.10
C GLY A 45 -16.31 3.98 9.92
N VAL A 46 -17.04 4.04 11.04
CA VAL A 46 -17.17 5.25 11.85
C VAL A 46 -16.72 5.00 13.29
N LEU A 47 -15.73 5.78 13.73
CA LEU A 47 -15.17 5.71 15.09
C LEU A 47 -15.41 7.03 15.81
N VAL A 48 -15.44 6.97 17.15
CA VAL A 48 -15.28 8.14 18.02
C VAL A 48 -14.13 7.88 18.98
N HIS A 49 -13.27 8.87 19.19
CA HIS A 49 -12.32 8.90 20.30
C HIS A 49 -12.71 10.02 21.26
N VAL A 50 -12.68 9.72 22.56
CA VAL A 50 -13.02 10.68 23.61
C VAL A 50 -11.80 10.93 24.47
N SER A 51 -11.44 12.20 24.64
CA SER A 51 -10.29 12.61 25.44
C SER A 51 -10.58 12.58 26.93
N GLU A 52 -9.53 12.74 27.75
CA GLU A 52 -9.65 12.89 29.20
C GLU A 52 -10.45 14.14 29.61
N THR A 53 -10.48 15.17 28.75
CA THR A 53 -11.26 16.41 28.97
C THR A 53 -12.68 16.33 28.44
N GLY A 54 -13.05 15.22 27.79
CA GLY A 54 -14.37 15.03 27.18
C GLY A 54 -14.50 15.56 25.75
N ALA A 55 -13.40 16.02 25.12
CA ALA A 55 -13.42 16.35 23.71
C ALA A 55 -13.59 15.08 22.87
N GLU A 56 -14.38 15.17 21.80
CA GLU A 56 -14.66 14.04 20.92
C GLU A 56 -14.08 14.32 19.53
N VAL A 57 -13.57 13.28 18.89
CA VAL A 57 -13.23 13.30 17.46
C VAL A 57 -13.84 12.09 16.78
N TYR A 58 -14.63 12.36 15.75
CA TYR A 58 -15.30 11.36 14.94
C TYR A 58 -14.47 11.12 13.69
N THR A 59 -14.18 9.86 13.39
CA THR A 59 -13.39 9.45 12.23
C THR A 59 -14.24 8.62 11.29
N VAL A 60 -14.34 9.04 10.02
CA VAL A 60 -14.95 8.24 8.95
C VAL A 60 -13.83 7.65 8.10
N ARG A 61 -13.70 6.33 8.14
CA ARG A 61 -12.74 5.54 7.35
C ARG A 61 -13.38 5.09 6.05
N VAL A 62 -12.68 5.33 4.94
CA VAL A 62 -13.09 4.89 3.61
C VAL A 62 -12.00 4.08 2.91
N GLY A 63 -12.41 3.17 2.03
CA GLY A 63 -11.51 2.41 1.18
C GLY A 63 -10.73 3.33 0.24
N GLY A 64 -9.43 3.09 0.10
CA GLY A 64 -8.57 3.74 -0.88
C GLY A 64 -8.04 2.73 -1.88
N ILE A 65 -7.83 3.15 -3.13
CA ILE A 65 -7.31 2.28 -4.20
C ILE A 65 -5.78 2.17 -4.23
N ARG A 66 -5.08 2.80 -3.28
CA ARG A 66 -3.61 2.96 -3.18
C ARG A 66 -2.97 3.63 -4.41
N LEU A 67 -3.06 3.00 -5.58
CA LEU A 67 -2.71 3.61 -6.86
C LEU A 67 -3.83 4.57 -7.27
N MET A 68 -3.56 5.87 -7.18
CA MET A 68 -4.56 6.91 -7.41
C MET A 68 -4.03 8.02 -8.31
N SER A 69 -4.93 8.64 -9.08
CA SER A 69 -4.62 9.85 -9.84
C SER A 69 -4.52 11.07 -8.92
N VAL A 70 -3.85 12.12 -9.39
CA VAL A 70 -3.85 13.42 -8.71
C VAL A 70 -5.26 14.02 -8.59
N ASP A 71 -6.17 13.69 -9.50
CA ASP A 71 -7.55 14.18 -9.45
C ASP A 71 -8.34 13.54 -8.31
N LEU A 72 -8.16 12.24 -8.05
CA LEU A 72 -8.76 11.59 -6.89
C LEU A 72 -8.17 12.13 -5.57
N ILE A 73 -6.88 12.46 -5.55
CA ILE A 73 -6.25 13.13 -4.39
C ILE A 73 -6.88 14.52 -4.18
N ARG A 74 -7.04 15.31 -5.25
CA ARG A 74 -7.67 16.65 -5.16
C ARG A 74 -9.12 16.57 -4.71
N GLU A 75 -9.87 15.57 -5.18
CA GLU A 75 -11.25 15.31 -4.71
C GLU A 75 -11.27 14.89 -3.23
N THR A 76 -10.27 14.13 -2.78
CA THR A 76 -10.09 13.82 -1.35
C THR A 76 -9.81 15.09 -0.53
N CYS A 77 -8.98 16.00 -1.04
CA CYS A 77 -8.74 17.31 -0.42
C CYS A 77 -9.99 18.19 -0.41
N GLU A 78 -10.78 18.22 -1.49
CA GLU A 78 -12.04 18.97 -1.56
C GLU A 78 -13.01 18.55 -0.44
N ILE A 79 -13.13 17.23 -0.19
CA ILE A 79 -13.96 16.70 0.90
C ILE A 79 -13.40 17.15 2.26
N ALA A 80 -12.08 17.07 2.45
CA ALA A 80 -11.44 17.50 3.68
C ALA A 80 -11.59 19.00 3.94
N ASP A 81 -11.44 19.85 2.92
CA ASP A 81 -11.67 21.30 3.01
C ASP A 81 -13.13 21.60 3.38
N LYS A 82 -14.08 20.86 2.79
CA LYS A 82 -15.52 21.07 3.00
C LYS A 82 -16.00 20.64 4.37
N HIS A 83 -15.49 19.53 4.92
CA HIS A 83 -16.04 18.89 6.11
C HIS A 83 -15.08 18.81 7.29
N CYS A 84 -13.78 18.87 7.05
CA CYS A 84 -12.72 18.53 8.03
C CYS A 84 -11.67 19.63 8.18
N ASP A 85 -12.00 20.87 7.82
CA ASP A 85 -11.12 22.05 7.93
C ASP A 85 -9.76 21.86 7.19
N GLY A 86 -9.77 21.08 6.11
CA GLY A 86 -8.60 20.78 5.28
C GLY A 86 -7.72 19.65 5.81
N TYR A 87 -8.15 18.94 6.87
CA TYR A 87 -7.39 17.83 7.45
C TYR A 87 -7.93 16.46 7.04
N LEU A 88 -7.01 15.55 6.73
CA LEU A 88 -7.28 14.13 6.52
C LEU A 88 -6.03 13.32 6.84
N ARG A 89 -6.15 12.00 6.93
CA ARG A 89 -5.00 11.11 7.03
C ARG A 89 -5.18 9.82 6.23
N PHE A 90 -4.08 9.13 5.99
CA PHE A 90 -4.09 7.77 5.44
C PHE A 90 -3.73 6.75 6.53
N THR A 91 -4.34 5.58 6.47
CA THR A 91 -4.04 4.48 7.39
C THR A 91 -2.84 3.67 6.91
N THR A 92 -2.29 2.83 7.78
CA THR A 92 -1.21 1.87 7.44
C THR A 92 -1.64 0.80 6.42
N ARG A 93 -2.92 0.76 6.05
CA ARG A 93 -3.46 -0.12 5.00
C ARG A 93 -4.03 0.65 3.82
N ASN A 94 -3.59 1.89 3.64
CA ASN A 94 -3.92 2.75 2.49
C ASN A 94 -5.41 3.10 2.38
N ASN A 95 -6.16 3.00 3.48
CA ASN A 95 -7.47 3.65 3.60
C ASN A 95 -7.29 5.14 3.87
N ILE A 96 -8.35 5.90 3.68
CA ILE A 96 -8.41 7.34 3.96
C ILE A 96 -9.30 7.54 5.18
N GLU A 97 -8.93 8.48 6.04
CA GLU A 97 -9.72 8.86 7.20
C GLU A 97 -9.95 10.38 7.22
N PHE A 98 -11.21 10.73 7.33
CA PHE A 98 -11.71 12.08 7.53
C PHE A 98 -12.12 12.25 8.99
N MET A 99 -11.80 13.39 9.60
CA MET A 99 -12.02 13.61 11.02
C MET A 99 -12.83 14.89 11.24
N VAL A 100 -13.86 14.81 12.09
CA VAL A 100 -14.67 15.96 12.51
C VAL A 100 -14.78 15.99 14.03
N ASP A 101 -14.82 17.19 14.59
CA ASP A 101 -14.84 17.48 16.04
C ASP A 101 -16.25 17.73 16.59
N ASP A 102 -17.26 17.75 15.72
CA ASP A 102 -18.67 17.92 16.07
C ASP A 102 -19.50 16.80 15.43
N LYS A 103 -20.28 16.11 16.26
CA LYS A 103 -21.20 15.05 15.84
C LYS A 103 -22.18 15.52 14.76
N ALA A 104 -22.58 16.79 14.76
CA ALA A 104 -23.48 17.34 13.75
C ALA A 104 -22.87 17.37 12.34
N LYS A 105 -21.53 17.41 12.22
CA LYS A 105 -20.81 17.36 10.93
C LYS A 105 -20.70 15.94 10.35
N LEU A 106 -20.95 14.91 11.15
CA LEU A 106 -20.73 13.52 10.77
C LEU A 106 -21.67 13.05 9.64
N GLN A 107 -22.97 13.27 9.78
CA GLN A 107 -23.94 12.82 8.76
C GLN A 107 -23.73 13.54 7.40
N PRO A 108 -23.52 14.87 7.35
CA PRO A 108 -23.17 15.54 6.10
C PRO A 108 -21.93 14.97 5.39
N LEU A 109 -20.89 14.62 6.15
CA LEU A 109 -19.69 13.99 5.60
C LEU A 109 -20.00 12.59 5.03
N ILE A 110 -20.72 11.77 5.79
CA ILE A 110 -21.12 10.40 5.37
C ILE A 110 -21.93 10.42 4.09
N ASP A 111 -22.90 11.34 3.97
CA ASP A 111 -23.77 11.45 2.81
C ASP A 111 -22.99 11.89 1.56
N ASP A 112 -22.07 12.85 1.70
CA ASP A 112 -21.19 13.30 0.62
C ASP A 112 -20.31 12.13 0.13
N LEU A 113 -19.64 11.41 1.03
CA LEU A 113 -18.82 10.25 0.70
C LEU A 113 -19.60 9.16 -0.05
N LYS A 114 -20.82 8.84 0.41
CA LYS A 114 -21.70 7.84 -0.23
C LYS A 114 -22.18 8.28 -1.62
N SER A 115 -22.28 9.59 -1.88
CA SER A 115 -22.74 10.11 -3.18
C SER A 115 -21.70 9.99 -4.30
N ARG A 116 -20.43 9.70 -3.97
CA ARG A 116 -19.31 9.79 -4.91
C ARG A 116 -18.97 8.45 -5.56
N GLN A 117 -19.21 8.36 -6.86
CA GLN A 117 -18.93 7.19 -7.68
C GLN A 117 -18.07 7.56 -8.90
N PHE A 118 -17.27 6.61 -9.38
CA PHE A 118 -16.68 6.68 -10.70
C PHE A 118 -17.76 6.51 -11.77
N GLU A 119 -17.51 7.00 -12.97
CA GLU A 119 -18.43 6.89 -14.11
C GLU A 119 -18.85 5.43 -14.38
N ALA A 120 -17.93 4.48 -14.20
CA ALA A 120 -18.17 3.05 -14.37
C ALA A 120 -18.91 2.37 -13.19
N GLY A 121 -19.34 3.14 -12.17
CA GLY A 121 -20.24 2.69 -11.10
C GLY A 121 -19.56 2.23 -9.80
N SER A 122 -18.23 2.18 -9.72
CA SER A 122 -17.56 1.87 -8.45
C SER A 122 -17.61 3.06 -7.48
N ASN A 123 -17.80 2.78 -6.19
CA ASN A 123 -17.75 3.80 -5.15
C ASN A 123 -16.34 4.36 -5.02
N LYS A 124 -16.19 5.70 -5.01
CA LYS A 124 -14.89 6.35 -4.82
C LYS A 124 -14.40 6.25 -3.38
N PHE A 125 -15.33 6.35 -2.42
CA PHE A 125 -15.04 6.40 -0.99
C PHE A 125 -15.96 5.46 -0.19
N PRO A 126 -15.90 4.14 -0.41
CA PRO A 126 -16.73 3.20 0.33
C PRO A 126 -16.39 3.24 1.82
N ILE A 127 -17.39 3.45 2.69
CA ILE A 127 -17.21 3.54 4.15
C ILE A 127 -17.10 2.14 4.75
N GLY A 128 -16.10 1.90 5.59
CA GLY A 128 -15.89 0.58 6.21
C GLY A 128 -14.48 0.33 6.74
N GLY A 129 -14.13 -0.96 6.87
CA GLY A 129 -12.79 -1.42 7.24
C GLY A 129 -12.40 -1.19 8.70
N THR A 130 -13.38 -1.13 9.61
CA THR A 130 -13.22 -1.07 11.07
C THR A 130 -13.70 -2.37 11.72
N GLY A 131 -13.26 -2.64 12.95
CA GLY A 131 -13.76 -3.77 13.76
C GLY A 131 -13.52 -5.13 13.10
N ALA A 132 -14.37 -6.10 13.42
CA ALA A 132 -14.25 -7.47 12.94
C ALA A 132 -14.85 -7.64 11.53
N GLY A 133 -14.26 -6.98 10.55
CA GLY A 133 -14.57 -7.14 9.12
C GLY A 133 -13.32 -7.53 8.31
N ILE A 134 -13.37 -7.27 7.00
CA ILE A 134 -12.21 -7.32 6.12
C ILE A 134 -11.80 -5.89 5.81
N THR A 135 -10.57 -5.52 6.12
CA THR A 135 -10.05 -4.20 5.71
C THR A 135 -9.28 -4.31 4.40
N ASN A 136 -8.74 -3.19 3.93
CA ASN A 136 -8.08 -3.11 2.64
C ASN A 136 -6.86 -4.05 2.51
N ILE A 137 -6.48 -4.40 1.29
CA ILE A 137 -5.42 -5.34 0.97
C ILE A 137 -4.10 -4.60 0.75
N VAL A 138 -3.12 -4.83 1.63
CA VAL A 138 -1.74 -4.37 1.42
C VAL A 138 -1.19 -5.11 0.20
N HIS A 139 -0.76 -4.36 -0.81
CA HIS A 139 -0.33 -4.94 -2.08
C HIS A 139 0.84 -4.18 -2.71
N THR A 140 1.37 -4.77 -3.78
CA THR A 140 2.64 -4.39 -4.42
C THR A 140 2.43 -3.71 -5.77
N GLN A 141 3.49 -3.59 -6.56
CA GLN A 141 3.44 -2.95 -7.88
C GLN A 141 2.80 -3.82 -8.97
N GLY A 142 3.02 -5.14 -8.94
CA GLY A 142 2.55 -6.02 -10.01
C GLY A 142 3.11 -5.62 -11.38
N TRP A 143 2.30 -5.78 -12.43
CA TRP A 143 2.67 -5.47 -13.82
C TRP A 143 2.70 -3.98 -14.12
N ILE A 144 2.22 -3.14 -13.20
CA ILE A 144 2.15 -1.69 -13.38
C ILE A 144 3.55 -1.07 -13.36
N HIS A 145 4.50 -1.66 -12.63
CA HIS A 145 5.82 -1.03 -12.47
C HIS A 145 6.99 -1.97 -12.19
N CYS A 146 6.77 -3.19 -11.69
CA CYS A 146 7.86 -4.08 -11.32
C CYS A 146 8.33 -4.90 -12.53
N HIS A 147 9.63 -5.22 -12.59
CA HIS A 147 10.21 -6.11 -13.60
C HIS A 147 10.36 -7.56 -13.14
N THR A 148 10.22 -7.86 -11.85
CA THR A 148 10.22 -9.24 -11.30
C THR A 148 8.84 -9.83 -10.91
N PRO A 149 7.67 -9.32 -11.35
CA PRO A 149 6.39 -9.87 -10.91
C PRO A 149 6.09 -11.22 -11.59
N ALA A 150 5.60 -12.18 -10.81
CA ALA A 150 5.00 -13.41 -11.33
C ALA A 150 3.49 -13.24 -11.62
N ILE A 151 2.83 -12.29 -10.95
CA ILE A 151 1.41 -11.94 -11.10
C ILE A 151 1.22 -10.43 -10.99
N ASP A 152 0.06 -9.92 -11.43
CA ASP A 152 -0.33 -8.54 -11.16
C ASP A 152 -0.70 -8.31 -9.68
N ALA A 153 -0.74 -7.05 -9.25
CA ALA A 153 -1.21 -6.66 -7.93
C ALA A 153 -2.59 -6.00 -7.97
N SER A 154 -2.72 -4.84 -8.63
CA SER A 154 -3.95 -4.03 -8.57
C SER A 154 -5.17 -4.75 -9.12
N GLY A 155 -5.05 -5.51 -10.21
CA GLY A 155 -6.15 -6.26 -10.80
C GLY A 155 -6.68 -7.36 -9.87
N ILE A 156 -5.79 -8.12 -9.22
CA ILE A 156 -6.19 -9.18 -8.27
C ILE A 156 -6.81 -8.57 -7.02
N VAL A 157 -6.23 -7.49 -6.49
CA VAL A 157 -6.79 -6.78 -5.32
C VAL A 157 -8.20 -6.29 -5.61
N LYS A 158 -8.42 -5.69 -6.78
CA LYS A 158 -9.74 -5.23 -7.22
C LYS A 158 -10.73 -6.39 -7.27
N ALA A 159 -10.38 -7.50 -7.92
CA ALA A 159 -11.24 -8.67 -8.02
C ALA A 159 -11.62 -9.24 -6.64
N VAL A 160 -10.65 -9.36 -5.73
CA VAL A 160 -10.89 -9.90 -4.38
C VAL A 160 -11.73 -8.95 -3.53
N LEU A 161 -11.47 -7.63 -3.58
CA LEU A 161 -12.25 -6.66 -2.80
C LEU A 161 -13.66 -6.46 -3.34
N ASP A 162 -13.91 -6.74 -4.62
CA ASP A 162 -15.28 -6.73 -5.18
C ASP A 162 -16.11 -7.87 -4.60
N ASP A 163 -15.55 -9.08 -4.53
CA ASP A 163 -16.23 -10.24 -3.92
C ASP A 163 -16.40 -10.10 -2.39
N LEU A 164 -15.52 -9.35 -1.74
CA LEU A 164 -15.48 -9.15 -0.28
C LEU A 164 -16.00 -7.77 0.14
N TYR A 165 -16.69 -7.06 -0.74
CA TYR A 165 -17.10 -5.68 -0.51
C TYR A 165 -18.03 -5.54 0.72
N ASP A 166 -18.99 -6.46 0.87
CA ASP A 166 -19.90 -6.48 2.03
C ASP A 166 -19.17 -6.71 3.35
N ASP A 167 -18.08 -7.49 3.33
CA ASP A 167 -17.23 -7.71 4.51
C ASP A 167 -16.36 -6.51 4.84
N PHE A 168 -16.07 -5.66 3.85
CA PHE A 168 -15.44 -4.36 4.06
C PHE A 168 -16.41 -3.36 4.70
N CYS A 169 -17.65 -3.32 4.23
CA CYS A 169 -18.69 -2.44 4.78
C CYS A 169 -19.36 -2.99 6.05
N GLY A 170 -18.96 -4.16 6.53
CA GLY A 170 -19.55 -4.85 7.68
C GLY A 170 -18.54 -5.21 8.78
N MET A 171 -19.07 -5.76 9.88
CA MET A 171 -18.27 -6.23 11.03
C MET A 171 -18.74 -7.60 11.52
N ARG A 172 -18.91 -8.56 10.59
CA ARG A 172 -19.50 -9.89 10.85
C ARG A 172 -18.49 -11.03 11.04
N MET A 173 -17.19 -10.76 10.95
CA MET A 173 -16.14 -11.75 11.14
C MET A 173 -15.91 -12.06 12.63
N PRO A 174 -15.34 -13.22 12.99
CA PRO A 174 -14.95 -13.50 14.37
C PRO A 174 -13.87 -12.55 14.92
N ALA A 175 -13.00 -12.06 14.04
CA ALA A 175 -11.97 -11.07 14.29
C ALA A 175 -11.65 -10.33 12.98
N GLN A 176 -10.92 -9.22 13.05
CA GLN A 176 -10.51 -8.51 11.82
C GLN A 176 -9.58 -9.37 10.98
N VAL A 177 -9.96 -9.62 9.73
CA VAL A 177 -9.15 -10.41 8.78
C VAL A 177 -8.29 -9.48 7.94
N ARG A 178 -6.98 -9.74 7.88
CA ARG A 178 -6.02 -9.04 7.03
C ARG A 178 -5.63 -9.91 5.86
N ILE A 179 -5.84 -9.38 4.65
CA ILE A 179 -5.38 -9.99 3.40
C ILE A 179 -4.20 -9.18 2.87
N ALA A 180 -3.15 -9.82 2.37
CA ALA A 180 -2.06 -9.13 1.68
C ALA A 180 -1.66 -9.86 0.39
N LEU A 181 -1.12 -9.09 -0.57
CA LEU A 181 -0.69 -9.60 -1.87
C LEU A 181 0.73 -9.14 -2.23
N ALA A 182 1.58 -10.08 -2.64
CA ALA A 182 2.87 -9.78 -3.23
C ALA A 182 2.99 -10.42 -4.61
N CYS A 183 3.45 -9.65 -5.59
CA CYS A 183 3.59 -10.10 -6.95
C CYS A 183 4.73 -11.10 -7.17
N CYS A 184 5.68 -11.21 -6.22
CA CYS A 184 6.77 -12.18 -6.24
C CYS A 184 7.26 -12.51 -4.82
N LEU A 185 8.24 -13.41 -4.72
CA LEU A 185 8.76 -13.95 -3.45
C LEU A 185 9.63 -12.95 -2.65
N ASN A 186 9.91 -11.76 -3.19
CA ASN A 186 10.45 -10.67 -2.37
C ASN A 186 9.43 -10.19 -1.31
N MET A 187 8.15 -10.59 -1.46
CA MET A 187 7.10 -10.43 -0.46
C MET A 187 6.95 -9.01 0.09
N CYS A 188 7.19 -7.99 -0.74
CA CYS A 188 7.15 -6.59 -0.32
C CYS A 188 5.80 -6.25 0.33
N GLY A 189 5.80 -5.91 1.62
CA GLY A 189 4.59 -5.69 2.40
C GLY A 189 4.37 -6.78 3.46
N ALA A 190 3.16 -7.32 3.53
CA ALA A 190 2.69 -8.07 4.71
C ALA A 190 2.28 -9.52 4.42
N VAL A 191 2.63 -10.09 3.26
CA VAL A 191 2.21 -11.46 2.87
C VAL A 191 2.66 -12.51 3.88
N HIS A 192 3.84 -12.36 4.49
CA HIS A 192 4.40 -13.31 5.45
C HIS A 192 3.76 -13.25 6.85
N CYS A 193 2.88 -12.27 7.11
CA CYS A 193 2.30 -12.01 8.43
C CYS A 193 0.81 -11.59 8.37
N SER A 194 0.11 -11.96 7.30
CA SER A 194 -1.33 -11.72 7.12
C SER A 194 -2.12 -13.00 7.33
N ASP A 195 -3.39 -12.86 7.73
CA ASP A 195 -4.29 -14.02 7.93
C ASP A 195 -4.53 -14.78 6.63
N ILE A 196 -4.62 -14.04 5.51
CA ILE A 196 -4.67 -14.59 4.14
C ILE A 196 -3.62 -13.90 3.28
N ALA A 197 -2.89 -14.69 2.51
CA ALA A 197 -1.76 -14.24 1.72
C ALA A 197 -1.90 -14.71 0.26
N ILE A 198 -1.79 -13.77 -0.69
CA ILE A 198 -1.74 -14.06 -2.13
C ILE A 198 -0.30 -13.80 -2.59
N LEU A 199 0.33 -14.81 -3.17
CA LEU A 199 1.74 -14.76 -3.54
C LEU A 199 1.96 -15.23 -4.98
N GLY A 200 2.57 -14.36 -5.78
CA GLY A 200 3.08 -14.73 -7.09
C GLY A 200 4.31 -15.63 -6.99
N VAL A 201 4.27 -16.77 -7.67
CA VAL A 201 5.39 -17.73 -7.74
C VAL A 201 5.65 -18.15 -9.18
N HIS A 202 6.93 -18.28 -9.54
CA HIS A 202 7.31 -18.90 -10.80
C HIS A 202 7.33 -20.43 -10.66
N ARG A 203 7.29 -21.14 -11.79
CA ARG A 203 7.34 -22.61 -11.86
C ARG A 203 8.32 -23.13 -12.91
N LYS A 204 9.23 -22.28 -13.37
CA LYS A 204 10.25 -22.60 -14.38
C LYS A 204 11.58 -21.98 -13.96
N PRO A 205 12.72 -22.67 -14.19
CA PRO A 205 14.04 -22.07 -14.05
C PRO A 205 14.20 -20.83 -14.94
N PRO A 206 15.14 -19.93 -14.60
CA PRO A 206 15.41 -18.76 -15.44
C PRO A 206 15.96 -19.17 -16.81
N PHE A 207 15.59 -18.40 -17.83
CA PHE A 207 16.24 -18.47 -19.14
C PHE A 207 17.57 -17.73 -19.07
N ILE A 208 18.64 -18.29 -19.66
CA ILE A 208 19.99 -17.73 -19.59
C ILE A 208 20.36 -17.11 -20.94
N GLU A 209 20.52 -15.79 -20.97
CA GLU A 209 21.05 -15.06 -22.13
C GLU A 209 22.60 -15.06 -22.10
N HIS A 210 23.22 -16.17 -22.49
CA HIS A 210 24.67 -16.39 -22.34
C HIS A 210 25.54 -15.23 -22.88
N GLU A 211 25.14 -14.62 -24.00
CA GLU A 211 25.85 -13.49 -24.62
C GLU A 211 25.82 -12.18 -23.83
N ARG A 212 24.90 -12.05 -22.87
CA ARG A 212 24.68 -10.83 -22.09
C ARG A 212 25.12 -10.95 -20.64
N VAL A 213 25.07 -12.14 -20.04
CA VAL A 213 25.36 -12.35 -18.61
C VAL A 213 26.64 -11.65 -18.17
N SER A 214 27.77 -11.86 -18.86
CA SER A 214 29.04 -11.23 -18.48
C SER A 214 29.14 -9.72 -18.75
N LYS A 215 28.23 -9.16 -19.55
CA LYS A 215 28.19 -7.73 -19.90
C LYS A 215 27.32 -6.91 -18.94
N VAL A 216 26.32 -7.53 -18.33
CA VAL A 216 25.30 -6.83 -17.52
C VAL A 216 25.17 -7.36 -16.09
N CYS A 217 25.82 -8.49 -15.78
CA CYS A 217 25.79 -9.09 -14.44
C CYS A 217 27.19 -9.21 -13.86
N GLU A 218 27.31 -8.90 -12.58
CA GLU A 218 28.41 -9.38 -11.77
C GLU A 218 28.15 -10.84 -11.42
N VAL A 219 28.71 -11.78 -12.20
CA VAL A 219 28.47 -13.23 -12.09
C VAL A 219 28.54 -13.78 -10.66
N PRO A 220 29.51 -13.38 -9.81
CA PRO A 220 29.54 -13.83 -8.42
C PRO A 220 28.27 -13.45 -7.62
N LEU A 221 27.66 -12.30 -7.89
CA LEU A 221 26.41 -11.89 -7.23
C LEU A 221 25.26 -12.80 -7.65
N ALA A 222 25.13 -13.11 -8.94
CA ALA A 222 24.08 -14.01 -9.44
C ALA A 222 24.19 -15.43 -8.85
N ILE A 223 25.41 -15.92 -8.61
CA ILE A 223 25.67 -17.19 -7.93
C ILE A 223 25.27 -17.09 -6.44
N ALA A 224 25.77 -16.07 -5.74
CA ALA A 224 25.52 -15.86 -4.31
C ALA A 224 24.03 -15.59 -4.00
N ALA A 225 23.28 -15.04 -4.97
CA ALA A 225 21.85 -14.80 -4.85
C ALA A 225 21.01 -16.09 -4.78
N CYS A 226 21.56 -17.26 -5.15
CA CYS A 226 20.79 -18.51 -5.17
C CYS A 226 20.79 -19.20 -3.78
N PRO A 227 19.65 -19.22 -3.06
CA PRO A 227 19.61 -19.79 -1.71
C PRO A 227 19.74 -21.32 -1.69
N THR A 228 19.49 -22.00 -2.82
CA THR A 228 19.62 -23.46 -2.96
C THR A 228 20.90 -23.89 -3.67
N ALA A 229 21.82 -22.95 -3.94
CA ALA A 229 23.07 -23.20 -4.67
C ALA A 229 22.85 -23.98 -5.99
N ALA A 230 21.83 -23.58 -6.75
CA ALA A 230 21.50 -24.12 -8.06
C ALA A 230 22.28 -23.43 -9.20
N THR A 231 22.70 -22.19 -9.02
CA THR A 231 23.47 -21.40 -9.99
C THR A 231 24.96 -21.61 -9.78
N GLU A 232 25.71 -21.91 -10.84
CA GLU A 232 27.15 -22.13 -10.80
C GLU A 232 27.88 -21.46 -11.98
N PRO A 233 29.19 -21.14 -11.86
CA PRO A 233 29.94 -20.54 -12.95
C PRO A 233 30.10 -21.54 -14.10
N ALA A 234 29.99 -21.04 -15.33
CA ALA A 234 30.11 -21.87 -16.54
C ALA A 234 30.81 -21.12 -17.68
N LYS A 235 31.18 -21.88 -18.72
CA LYS A 235 31.65 -21.35 -20.00
C LYS A 235 30.85 -22.00 -21.13
N VAL A 236 30.24 -21.20 -21.98
CA VAL A 236 29.48 -21.66 -23.16
C VAL A 236 30.00 -20.87 -24.35
N ASP A 237 30.43 -21.54 -25.43
CA ASP A 237 31.01 -20.90 -26.63
C ASP A 237 32.06 -19.83 -26.30
N ASP A 238 32.99 -20.18 -25.41
CA ASP A 238 34.03 -19.33 -24.83
C ASP A 238 33.57 -18.10 -24.01
N MET A 239 32.26 -17.89 -23.86
CA MET A 239 31.70 -16.83 -23.03
C MET A 239 31.66 -17.23 -21.56
N LYS A 240 32.10 -16.34 -20.67
CA LYS A 240 31.88 -16.48 -19.22
C LYS A 240 30.38 -16.29 -18.92
N THR A 241 29.77 -17.27 -18.28
CA THR A 241 28.33 -17.30 -18.02
C THR A 241 28.02 -18.10 -16.75
N VAL A 242 26.74 -18.44 -16.53
CA VAL A 242 26.28 -19.33 -15.46
C VAL A 242 25.56 -20.54 -16.04
N ALA A 243 25.52 -21.62 -15.28
CA ALA A 243 24.63 -22.76 -15.49
C ALA A 243 23.67 -22.87 -14.30
N VAL A 244 22.48 -23.43 -14.52
CA VAL A 244 21.47 -23.66 -13.47
C VAL A 244 21.12 -25.14 -13.42
N ARG A 245 21.30 -25.75 -12.24
CA ARG A 245 20.87 -27.11 -11.94
C ARG A 245 19.36 -27.11 -11.65
N ASN A 246 18.57 -27.47 -12.65
CA ASN A 246 17.10 -27.39 -12.59
C ASN A 246 16.50 -28.16 -11.42
N GLU A 247 17.09 -29.29 -11.05
CA GLU A 247 16.68 -30.13 -9.92
C GLU A 247 16.89 -29.47 -8.54
N ARG A 248 17.73 -28.43 -8.46
CA ARG A 248 17.93 -27.61 -7.25
C ARG A 248 17.22 -26.26 -7.31
N CYS A 249 16.76 -25.83 -8.49
CA CYS A 249 16.11 -24.54 -8.67
C CYS A 249 14.69 -24.59 -8.11
N MET A 250 14.36 -23.65 -7.22
CA MET A 250 13.00 -23.48 -6.68
C MET A 250 12.29 -22.22 -7.21
N PHE A 251 12.81 -21.65 -8.29
CA PHE A 251 12.16 -20.57 -9.06
C PHE A 251 11.89 -19.27 -8.29
N CYS A 252 12.66 -18.96 -7.23
CA CYS A 252 12.49 -17.68 -6.51
C CYS A 252 12.77 -16.43 -7.36
N GLY A 253 13.54 -16.57 -8.46
CA GLY A 253 13.90 -15.45 -9.31
C GLY A 253 14.96 -14.51 -8.73
N ASN A 254 15.54 -14.78 -7.56
CA ASN A 254 16.49 -13.86 -6.92
C ASN A 254 17.78 -13.63 -7.72
N CYS A 255 18.15 -14.57 -8.60
CA CYS A 255 19.28 -14.39 -9.52
C CYS A 255 18.95 -13.48 -10.73
N TYR A 256 17.69 -13.10 -10.93
CA TYR A 256 17.23 -12.16 -11.96
C TYR A 256 17.01 -10.75 -11.40
N THR A 257 16.72 -10.62 -10.10
CA THR A 257 16.69 -9.33 -9.36
C THR A 257 18.02 -8.60 -9.51
#